data_AF-A0A937X2H2-F1
#
_entry.id   AF-A0A937X2H2-F1
#
_cell.length_a   1.000
_cell.length_b   1.000
_cell.length_c   1.000
_cell.angle_alpha   90.00
_cell.angle_beta   90.00
_cell.angle_gamma   90.00
#
_symmetry.space_group_name_H-M   'P 1'
#
loop_
_entity.id
_entity.type
_entity.pdbx_description
1 polymer ?
#
loop_
_entity_poly.entity_id
_entity_poly.type
_entity_poly.pdbx_seq_one_letter_code
_entity_poly.pdbx_strand_id
1 'polypeptide(L)' 'MRPNIILIMTDQQRFDTLQSWGYPYMVTPAMDRIAQEGVSFRQAYCPGATCIASRAAIFTGMYPHNTGVYSFQTWG' A
#
# COMPACT_ATOMS: atom_id res chain seq x y z
N MET A 1 18.53 -19.26 8.33
CA MET A 1 18.50 -17.82 8.72
C MET A 1 17.06 -17.38 8.86
N ARG A 2 16.73 -16.49 9.82
CA ARG A 2 15.39 -15.91 10.00
C ARG A 2 15.47 -14.40 9.74
N PRO A 3 15.01 -13.90 8.58
CA PRO A 3 15.12 -12.47 8.28
C PRO A 3 14.18 -11.65 9.15
N ASN A 4 14.54 -10.38 9.39
CA ASN A 4 13.62 -9.40 9.94
C ASN A 4 12.78 -8.82 8.79
N ILE A 5 11.46 -8.72 8.98
CA ILE A 5 10.53 -8.21 7.97
C ILE A 5 9.94 -6.89 8.48
N ILE A 6 10.07 -5.83 7.69
CA ILE A 6 9.49 -4.51 7.97
C ILE A 6 8.45 -4.21 6.90
N LEU A 7 7.18 -4.05 7.31
CA LEU A 7 6.09 -3.62 6.44
C LEU A 7 5.89 -2.11 6.62
N ILE A 8 6.18 -1.34 5.58
CA ILE A 8 5.91 0.10 5.52
C ILE A 8 4.67 0.31 4.66
N MET A 9 3.65 0.98 5.22
CA MET A 9 2.40 1.30 4.53
C MET A 9 2.14 2.80 4.69
N THR A 10 1.93 3.50 3.57
CA THR A 10 1.53 4.90 3.56
C THR A 10 0.00 5.01 3.51
N ASP A 11 -0.53 6.14 3.97
CA ASP A 11 -1.97 6.41 3.94
C ASP A 11 -2.30 7.37 2.80
N GLN A 12 -3.33 7.04 2.01
CA GLN A 12 -3.85 7.83 0.89
C GLN A 12 -2.80 8.25 -0.17
N GLN A 13 -1.66 7.57 -0.26
CA GLN A 13 -0.65 7.87 -1.27
C GLN A 13 -1.13 7.43 -2.66
N ARG A 14 -1.09 8.34 -3.62
CA ARG A 14 -1.39 8.03 -5.03
C ARG A 14 -0.18 7.33 -5.67
N PHE A 15 -0.44 6.41 -6.58
CA PHE A 15 0.61 5.56 -7.18
C PHE A 15 1.71 6.34 -7.90
N ASP A 16 1.43 7.53 -8.43
CA ASP A 16 2.38 8.33 -9.21
C ASP A 16 3.05 9.46 -8.41
N THR A 17 3.09 9.38 -7.08
CA THR A 17 3.76 10.37 -6.23
C THR A 17 5.17 9.96 -5.81
N LEU A 18 5.86 9.16 -6.64
CA LEU A 18 7.28 8.82 -6.47
C LEU A 18 8.10 9.50 -7.56
N GLN A 19 9.22 10.12 -7.18
CA GLN A 19 10.11 10.76 -8.15
C GLN A 19 10.69 9.72 -9.13
N SER A 20 11.10 8.57 -8.61
CA SER A 20 11.59 7.41 -9.39
C SER A 20 10.56 6.84 -10.37
N TRP A 21 9.27 7.15 -10.20
CA TRP A 21 8.20 6.76 -11.12
C TRP A 21 7.83 7.85 -12.13
N GLY A 22 8.63 8.93 -12.19
CA GLY A 22 8.51 9.95 -13.22
C GLY A 22 7.73 11.18 -12.80
N TYR A 23 7.48 11.39 -11.50
CA TYR A 23 6.84 12.61 -11.00
C TYR A 23 7.88 13.59 -10.44
N PRO A 24 8.39 14.54 -11.24
CA PRO A 24 9.62 15.29 -10.95
C PRO A 24 9.49 16.23 -9.74
N TYR A 25 8.27 16.60 -9.36
CA TYR A 25 8.00 17.53 -8.24
C TYR A 25 8.02 16.87 -6.86
N MET A 26 8.05 15.53 -6.78
CA MET A 26 8.11 14.82 -5.50
C MET A 26 9.54 14.72 -4.99
N VAL A 27 9.70 14.92 -3.69
CA VAL A 27 10.99 14.76 -2.98
C VAL A 27 10.88 13.53 -2.10
N THR A 28 11.27 12.37 -2.65
CA THR A 28 11.06 11.06 -2.02
C THR A 28 12.35 10.22 -1.90
N PRO A 29 13.50 10.80 -1.51
CA PRO A 29 14.81 10.17 -1.68
C PRO A 29 14.94 8.78 -1.03
N ALA A 30 14.33 8.57 0.14
CA ALA A 30 14.35 7.27 0.81
C ALA A 30 13.50 6.20 0.10
N MET A 31 12.32 6.57 -0.41
CA MET A 31 11.46 5.64 -1.16
C MET A 31 12.04 5.36 -2.55
N ASP A 32 12.64 6.38 -3.19
CA ASP A 32 13.30 6.21 -4.48
C ASP A 32 14.50 5.27 -4.38
N ARG A 33 15.29 5.36 -3.29
CA ARG A 33 16.36 4.41 -2.99
C ARG A 33 15.84 2.98 -2.86
N ILE A 34 14.75 2.77 -2.11
CA ILE A 34 14.13 1.45 -1.94
C ILE A 34 13.65 0.90 -3.30
N ALA A 35 13.06 1.75 -4.15
CA ALA A 35 12.58 1.35 -5.47
C ALA A 35 13.73 0.98 -6.43
N GLN A 36 14.88 1.65 -6.34
CA GLN A 36 16.06 1.40 -7.17
C GLN A 36 16.89 0.19 -6.70
N GLU A 37 16.99 -0.03 -5.39
CA GLU A 37 17.76 -1.15 -4.80
C GLU A 37 16.94 -2.45 -4.71
N GLY A 38 15.64 -2.40 -4.99
CA GLY A 38 14.70 -3.51 -4.83
C GLY A 38 13.90 -3.83 -6.09
N VAL A 39 12.70 -4.40 -5.88
CA VAL A 39 11.74 -4.70 -6.94
C VAL A 39 10.52 -3.80 -6.78
N SER A 40 10.11 -3.16 -7.88
CA SER A 40 9.01 -2.21 -7.90
C SER A 40 7.87 -2.71 -8.80
N PHE A 41 6.66 -2.82 -8.24
CA PHE A 41 5.48 -3.32 -8.96
C PHE A 41 4.61 -2.15 -9.43
N ARG A 42 4.51 -1.95 -10.76
CA ARG A 42 3.70 -0.87 -11.35
C ARG A 42 2.19 -1.17 -11.41
N GLN A 43 1.80 -2.40 -11.13
CA GLN A 43 0.41 -2.88 -11.18
C GLN A 43 0.02 -3.57 -9.87
N ALA A 44 0.16 -2.85 -8.76
CA ALA A 44 -0.29 -3.28 -7.44
C ALA A 44 -1.58 -2.54 -7.06
N TYR A 45 -2.63 -3.30 -6.69
CA TYR A 45 -3.96 -2.76 -6.41
C TYR A 45 -4.39 -3.07 -4.98
N CYS A 46 -5.08 -2.12 -4.35
CA CYS A 46 -5.69 -2.33 -3.04
C CYS A 46 -6.96 -3.19 -3.20
N PRO A 47 -7.18 -4.23 -2.37
CA PRO A 47 -8.39 -5.06 -2.45
C PRO A 47 -9.70 -4.34 -2.09
N GLY A 48 -9.62 -3.16 -1.47
CA GLY A 48 -10.76 -2.30 -1.16
C GLY A 48 -10.38 -0.82 -1.25
N ALA A 49 -11.34 0.03 -1.62
CA ALA A 49 -11.11 1.47 -1.81
C ALA A 49 -11.14 2.29 -0.50
N THR A 50 -11.45 1.66 0.64
CA THR A 50 -11.46 2.30 1.96
C THR A 50 -10.23 1.89 2.76
N CYS A 51 -9.77 2.75 3.68
CA CYS A 51 -8.55 2.46 4.44
C CYS A 51 -8.71 1.21 5.31
N ILE A 52 -9.89 0.98 5.90
CA ILE A 52 -10.14 -0.19 6.75
C ILE A 52 -10.17 -1.48 5.92
N ALA A 53 -10.88 -1.51 4.79
CA ALA A 53 -10.94 -2.70 3.93
C ALA A 53 -9.55 -3.05 3.36
N SER A 54 -8.79 -2.04 2.91
CA SER A 54 -7.44 -2.25 2.38
C SER A 54 -6.48 -2.80 3.45
N ARG A 55 -6.50 -2.23 4.66
CA ARG A 55 -5.66 -2.71 5.77
C ARG A 55 -6.05 -4.10 6.23
N ALA A 56 -7.35 -4.37 6.36
CA ALA A 56 -7.85 -5.70 6.73
C ALA A 56 -7.37 -6.76 5.74
N ALA A 57 -7.42 -6.47 4.44
CA ALA A 57 -6.96 -7.40 3.41
C ALA A 57 -5.45 -7.68 3.51
N ILE A 58 -4.63 -6.67 3.79
CA ILE A 58 -3.17 -6.85 3.94
C ILE A 58 -2.83 -7.68 5.18
N PHE A 59 -3.50 -7.47 6.31
CA PHE A 59 -3.21 -8.22 7.54
C PHE A 59 -3.77 -9.64 7.56
N THR A 60 -4.86 -9.89 6.84
CA THR A 60 -5.51 -11.20 6.82
C THR A 60 -5.18 -12.05 5.59
N GLY A 61 -4.69 -11.43 4.52
CA GLY A 61 -4.52 -12.08 3.22
C GLY A 61 -5.85 -12.44 2.53
N MET A 62 -6.97 -11.86 2.98
CA MET A 62 -8.31 -12.18 2.50
C MET A 62 -8.99 -10.97 1.85
N TYR A 63 -9.87 -11.21 0.89
CA TYR A 63 -10.66 -10.13 0.30
C TYR A 63 -11.73 -9.61 1.28
N PRO A 64 -12.21 -8.35 1.10
CA PRO A 64 -13.30 -7.79 1.90
C PRO A 64 -14.55 -8.69 1.99
N HIS A 65 -14.85 -9.45 0.92
CA HIS A 65 -16.00 -10.36 0.92
C HIS A 65 -15.82 -11.61 1.82
N ASN A 66 -14.59 -11.95 2.18
CA ASN A 66 -14.31 -13.01 3.15
C ASN A 66 -14.25 -12.47 4.59
N THR A 67 -13.81 -11.21 4.77
CA THR A 67 -13.65 -10.61 6.11
C THR A 67 -14.90 -9.89 6.61
N GLY A 68 -15.82 -9.50 5.71
CA GLY A 68 -16.97 -8.66 6.02
C GLY A 68 -16.62 -7.18 6.26
N VAL A 69 -15.36 -6.80 6.06
CA VAL A 69 -14.86 -5.44 6.33
C VAL A 69 -14.83 -4.63 5.03
N TYR A 70 -15.88 -3.85 4.78
CA TYR A 70 -16.06 -3.11 3.53
C TYR A 70 -15.76 -1.61 3.62
N SER A 71 -16.08 -0.97 4.75
CA SER A 71 -15.92 0.47 4.95
C SER A 71 -15.79 0.81 6.43
N PHE A 72 -15.62 2.10 6.71
CA PHE A 72 -16.00 2.65 8.01
C PHE A 72 -17.47 2.34 8.23
N GLN A 73 -17.82 1.70 9.35
CA GLN A 73 -19.23 1.48 9.71
C GLN A 73 -19.91 2.85 9.79
N THR A 74 -20.76 3.15 8.83
CA THR A 74 -21.70 4.26 8.90
C THR A 74 -23.08 3.66 9.14
N TRP A 75 -23.46 3.63 10.42
CA TRP A 75 -24.79 3.34 10.95
C TRP A 75 -25.20 1.85 10.94
N GLY A 76 -25.93 1.47 12.01
CA GLY A 76 -26.29 0.08 12.36
C GLY A 76 -27.31 -0.56 11.44
#